data_AF-A0A1C3XGX7-F1
#
_entry.id   AF-A0A1C3XGX7-F1
#
_cell.length_a   1.000
_cell.length_b   1.000
_cell.length_c   1.000
_cell.angle_alpha   90.00
_cell.angle_beta   90.00
_cell.angle_gamma   90.00
#
_symmetry.space_group_name_H-M   'P 1'
#
loop_
_entity.id
_entity.type
_entity.pdbx_description
1 polymer ?
#
loop_
_entity_poly.entity_id
_entity_poly.type
_entity_poly.pdbx_seq_one_letter_code
_entity_poly.pdbx_strand_id
1 'polypeptide(L)' 'MSRFEETEIALTDKLRSLKLKPDMMINLFDIGVPLTAAGFTQDEIMAVLVALEQDKIIEFAPGNRLRLLKRLP' A
#
# COMPACT_ATOMS: atom_id res chain seq x y z
N MET A 1 -3.27 -12.44 15.04
CA MET A 1 -3.29 -11.78 13.73
C MET A 1 -2.39 -12.58 12.82
N SER A 2 -2.78 -12.75 11.56
CA SER A 2 -1.90 -13.36 10.56
C SER A 2 -0.84 -12.37 10.11
N ARG A 3 0.27 -12.85 9.53
CA ARG A 3 1.31 -11.97 8.98
C ARG A 3 0.77 -11.05 7.88
N PHE A 4 -0.21 -11.53 7.13
CA PHE A 4 -0.93 -10.75 6.14
C PHE A 4 -1.70 -9.59 6.79
N GLU A 5 -2.51 -9.86 7.82
CA GLU A 5 -3.28 -8.82 8.55
C GLU A 5 -2.36 -7.76 9.18
N GLU A 6 -1.24 -8.16 9.77
CA GLU A 6 -0.25 -7.21 10.31
C GLU A 6 0.30 -6.28 9.22
N THR A 7 0.61 -6.85 8.06
CA THR A 7 1.12 -6.11 6.91
C THR A 7 0.05 -5.17 6.33
N GLU A 8 -1.20 -5.63 6.27
CA GLU A 8 -2.34 -4.85 5.80
C GLU A 8 -2.60 -3.63 6.69
N ILE A 9 -2.57 -3.81 8.02
CA ILE A 9 -2.71 -2.72 8.98
C ILE A 9 -1.57 -1.70 8.80
N ALA A 10 -0.32 -2.17 8.79
CA ALA A 10 0.85 -1.29 8.66
C ALA A 10 0.84 -0.51 7.34
N LEU A 11 0.46 -1.17 6.25
CA LEU A 11 0.37 -0.56 4.93
C LEU A 11 -0.76 0.47 4.85
N THR A 12 -1.93 0.13 5.39
CA THR A 12 -3.10 1.03 5.41
C THR A 12 -2.81 2.28 6.25
N ASP A 13 -2.20 2.12 7.42
CA ASP A 13 -1.78 3.24 8.26
C ASP A 13 -0.73 4.12 7.57
N LYS A 14 0.21 3.50 6.84
CA LYS A 14 1.18 4.24 6.04
C LYS A 14 0.48 5.06 4.95
N LEU A 15 -0.44 4.47 4.19
CA LEU A 15 -1.20 5.20 3.17
C LEU A 15 -2.04 6.34 3.77
N ARG A 16 -2.68 6.13 4.93
CA ARG A 16 -3.40 7.20 5.66
C ARG A 16 -2.47 8.33 6.10
N SER A 17 -1.26 8.01 6.57
CA SER A 17 -0.28 9.02 7.01
C SER A 17 0.19 9.94 5.87
N LEU A 18 0.15 9.46 4.62
CA LEU A 18 0.51 10.24 3.43
C LEU A 18 -0.57 11.29 3.06
N LYS A 19 -1.71 11.34 3.77
CA LYS A 19 -2.80 12.32 3.58
C LYS A 19 -3.20 12.48 2.11
N LEU A 20 -3.36 11.33 1.46
CA LEU A 20 -3.51 11.21 0.03
C LEU A 20 -4.80 11.89 -0.43
N LYS A 21 -4.70 12.67 -1.49
CA LYS A 21 -5.86 13.23 -2.17
C LYS A 21 -6.39 12.23 -3.20
N PRO A 22 -7.69 12.27 -3.53
CA PRO A 22 -8.21 11.57 -4.70
C PRO A 22 -7.34 11.88 -5.94
N ASP A 23 -7.06 10.87 -6.76
CA ASP A 23 -6.25 10.95 -7.99
C ASP A 23 -4.75 11.22 -7.82
N MET A 24 -4.25 11.29 -6.59
CA MET A 24 -2.82 11.41 -6.34
C MET A 24 -2.11 10.08 -6.63
N MET A 25 -1.06 10.15 -7.47
CA MET A 25 -0.12 9.04 -7.67
C MET A 25 0.96 9.08 -6.60
N ILE A 26 1.32 7.91 -6.08
CA ILE A 26 2.28 7.72 -4.99
C ILE A 26 3.38 6.81 -5.49
N ASN A 27 4.62 7.09 -5.14
CA ASN A 27 5.70 6.18 -5.46
C ASN A 27 5.65 4.97 -4.50
N LEU A 28 5.74 3.75 -5.04
CA LEU A 28 5.80 2.53 -4.24
C LEU A 28 6.97 2.56 -3.25
N PHE A 29 8.06 3.26 -3.55
CA PHE A 29 9.17 3.41 -2.60
C PHE A 29 8.77 4.20 -1.34
N ASP A 30 7.83 5.14 -1.43
CA ASP A 30 7.34 5.91 -0.27
C ASP A 30 6.57 5.02 0.72
N ILE A 31 6.16 3.82 0.29
CA ILE A 31 5.44 2.81 1.08
C ILE A 31 6.39 1.67 1.44
N GLY A 32 7.06 1.09 0.45
CA GLY A 32 7.91 -0.09 0.60
C GLY A 32 9.13 0.16 1.47
N VAL A 33 9.85 1.29 1.31
CA VAL A 33 11.06 1.55 2.09
C VAL A 33 10.76 1.64 3.60
N PRO A 34 9.74 2.40 4.06
CA PRO A 34 9.37 2.42 5.47
C PRO A 34 8.87 1.07 6.00
N LEU A 35 8.10 0.31 5.22
CA LEU A 35 7.59 -1.00 5.67
C LEU A 35 8.71 -2.05 5.76
N THR A 36 9.65 -2.05 4.81
CA THR A 36 10.85 -2.88 4.89
C THR A 36 11.70 -2.52 6.10
N ALA A 37 11.86 -1.21 6.40
CA ALA A 37 12.55 -0.76 7.62
C ALA A 37 11.81 -1.16 8.91
N ALA A 38 10.49 -1.34 8.85
CA ALA A 38 9.66 -1.86 9.94
C ALA A 38 9.67 -3.40 10.04
N GLY A 39 10.42 -4.09 9.17
CA GLY A 39 10.60 -5.55 9.21
C GLY A 39 9.61 -6.35 8.36
N PHE A 40 8.89 -5.71 7.43
CA PHE A 40 8.08 -6.42 6.43
C PHE A 40 8.90 -6.78 5.20
N THR A 41 8.66 -7.94 4.61
CA THR A 41 9.33 -8.32 3.36
C THR A 41 8.62 -7.71 2.16
N GLN A 42 9.33 -7.59 1.04
CA GLN A 42 8.73 -7.12 -0.20
C GLN A 42 7.55 -8.00 -0.65
N ASP A 43 7.65 -9.32 -0.46
CA ASP A 43 6.60 -10.26 -0.85
C ASP A 43 5.34 -10.08 0.02
N GLU A 44 5.50 -9.86 1.32
CA GLU A 44 4.39 -9.56 2.23
C GLU A 44 3.68 -8.27 1.82
N ILE A 45 4.45 -7.20 1.59
CA ILE A 45 3.94 -5.90 1.15
C ILE A 45 3.21 -6.06 -0.19
N MET A 46 3.77 -6.83 -1.11
CA MET A 46 3.20 -7.00 -2.44
C MET A 46 1.92 -7.84 -2.44
N ALA A 47 1.85 -8.88 -1.60
CA ALA A 47 0.64 -9.67 -1.42
C ALA A 47 -0.55 -8.79 -0.98
N VAL A 48 -0.32 -7.89 -0.02
CA VAL A 48 -1.36 -6.93 0.44
C VAL A 48 -1.75 -5.94 -0.65
N LEU A 49 -0.77 -5.35 -1.34
CA LEU A 49 -1.06 -4.39 -2.41
C LEU A 49 -1.86 -5.05 -3.55
N VAL A 50 -1.53 -6.28 -3.94
CA VAL A 50 -2.31 -7.03 -4.95
C VAL A 50 -3.75 -7.29 -4.47
N ALA A 51 -3.96 -7.60 -3.19
CA ALA A 51 -5.31 -7.75 -2.64
C ALA A 51 -6.11 -6.44 -2.71
N LEU A 52 -5.49 -5.31 -2.34
CA LEU A 52 -6.12 -3.99 -2.45
C LEU A 52 -6.46 -3.59 -3.90
N GLU A 53 -5.64 -4.01 -4.87
CA GLU A 53 -5.92 -3.82 -6.29
C GLU A 53 -7.12 -4.66 -6.74
N GLN A 54 -7.21 -5.92 -6.31
CA GLN A 54 -8.36 -6.79 -6.58
C GLN A 54 -9.68 -6.21 -6.05
N ASP A 55 -9.65 -5.59 -4.87
CA ASP A 55 -10.79 -4.89 -4.28
C ASP A 55 -11.10 -3.52 -4.94
N LYS A 56 -10.29 -3.14 -5.94
CA LYS A 56 -10.34 -1.85 -6.63
C LYS A 56 -10.23 -0.68 -5.66
N ILE A 57 -9.41 -0.83 -4.63
CA ILE A 57 -9.06 0.25 -3.68
C ILE A 57 -7.88 1.03 -4.24
N ILE A 58 -6.92 0.33 -4.85
CA ILE A 58 -5.77 0.92 -5.53
C ILE A 58 -5.70 0.48 -7.00
N GLU A 59 -4.82 1.11 -7.75
CA GLU A 59 -4.42 0.73 -9.10
C GLU A 59 -2.91 0.93 -9.27
N PHE A 60 -2.19 -0.06 -9.82
CA PHE A 60 -0.79 0.14 -10.20
C PHE A 60 -0.69 1.00 -11.46
N ALA A 61 0.26 1.93 -11.44
CA ALA A 61 0.57 2.81 -12.56
C ALA A 61 2.05 2.67 -12.96
N PRO A 62 2.40 2.97 -14.24
CA PRO A 62 3.77 2.93 -14.72
C PRO A 62 4.74 3.76 -13.86
N GLY A 63 5.99 3.28 -13.76
CA GLY A 63 7.06 3.98 -13.04
C GLY A 63 7.02 3.77 -11.52
N ASN A 64 6.66 2.57 -11.06
CA ASN A 64 6.52 2.21 -9.65
C ASN A 64 5.55 3.11 -8.91
N ARG A 65 4.37 3.35 -9.50
CA ARG A 65 3.37 4.23 -8.93
C ARG A 65 2.11 3.48 -8.56
N LEU A 66 1.38 4.05 -7.61
CA LEU A 66 0.10 3.57 -7.12
C LEU A 66 -0.88 4.74 -7.07
N ARG A 67 -2.10 4.52 -7.54
CA ARG A 67 -3.21 5.47 -7.43
C ARG A 67 -4.27 4.90 -6.49
N LEU A 68 -4.83 5.73 -5.61
CA LEU A 68 -6.02 5.36 -4.85
C LEU A 68 -7.27 5.57 -5.70
N LEU A 69 -8.09 4.53 -5.81
CA LEU A 69 -9.38 4.54 -6.48
C LEU A 69 -10.53 4.79 -5.50
N LYS A 70 -10.39 4.31 -4.25
CA LYS A 70 -11.38 4.45 -3.19
C LYS A 70 -10.72 4.92 -1.90
N ARG A 71 -11.54 5.31 -0.92
CA ARG A 71 -11.06 5.49 0.45
C ARG A 71 -10.62 4.13 1.00
N LEU A 72 -9.54 4.16 1.76
CA LEU A 72 -9.07 3.00 2.49
C LEU A 72 -10.14 2.58 3.51
N PRO A 73 -10.36 1.27 3.71
CA PRO A 73 -11.19 0.75 4.80
C PRO A 73 -10.66 1.21 6.15
#